data_AF-A0A2K3M0K8-F1
#
_entry.id   AF-A0A2K3M0K8-F1
#
_cell.length_a   1.000
_cell.length_b   1.000
_cell.length_c   1.000
_cell.angle_alpha   90.00
_cell.angle_beta   90.00
_cell.angle_gamma   90.00
#
_symmetry.space_group_name_H-M   'P 1'
#
loop_
_entity.id
_entity.type
_entity.pdbx_description
1 polymer ?
#
loop_
_entity_poly.entity_id
_entity_poly.type
_entity_poly.pdbx_seq_one_letter_code
_entity_poly.pdbx_strand_id
1 'polypeptide(L)'
;VEYQVESCSTNQKDGNDCVHVKRTSLPLETGGYVIYGVAHQHSGGIGSTLYGQDGRVICSSIPSYGKGNEAGNEAGYIVGMSTCYPQPGSIKIINGEILTLESNYNNTKEHTGVMGLFYLLVAEELPYQYFRHSTRSSFLMDVNNILLDN
;
A
#
# COMPACT_ATOMS: atom_id res chain seq x y z
N VAL A 1 -8.16 0.38 -13.82
CA VAL A 1 -8.64 1.67 -14.34
C VAL A 1 -7.51 2.31 -15.10
N GLU A 2 -7.73 2.55 -16.38
CA GLU A 2 -6.79 3.21 -17.28
C GLU A 2 -7.15 4.71 -17.37
N TYR A 3 -6.16 5.59 -17.42
CA TYR A 3 -6.38 7.03 -17.60
C TYR A 3 -5.20 7.70 -18.33
N GLN A 4 -5.38 8.97 -18.67
CA GLN A 4 -4.38 9.80 -19.35
C GLN A 4 -3.66 10.69 -18.33
N VAL A 5 -2.36 10.90 -18.52
CA VAL A 5 -1.55 11.83 -17.73
C VAL A 5 -1.00 12.91 -18.66
N GLU A 6 -1.47 14.13 -18.48
CA GLU A 6 -1.07 15.30 -19.27
C GLU A 6 0.33 15.79 -18.87
N SER A 7 1.08 16.32 -19.84
CA SER A 7 2.39 16.91 -19.59
C SER A 7 2.34 18.15 -18.70
N CYS A 8 3.29 18.29 -17.78
CA CYS A 8 3.48 19.50 -17.00
C CYS A 8 3.94 20.69 -17.86
N SER A 9 3.62 21.92 -17.45
CA SER A 9 4.13 23.13 -18.10
C SER A 9 5.55 23.45 -17.59
N THR A 10 6.53 23.49 -18.49
CA THR A 10 7.95 23.77 -18.17
C THR A 10 8.25 25.24 -17.83
N ASN A 11 7.21 26.09 -17.73
CA ASN A 11 7.35 27.54 -17.49
C ASN A 11 7.29 27.93 -16.00
N GLN A 12 7.27 26.95 -15.07
CA GLN A 12 7.23 27.22 -13.65
C GLN A 12 8.65 27.37 -13.10
N LYS A 13 8.97 28.59 -12.65
CA LYS A 13 10.25 28.99 -12.01
C LYS A 13 10.44 28.44 -10.60
N ASP A 14 9.50 27.66 -10.11
CA ASP A 14 9.56 26.99 -8.81
C ASP A 14 9.64 25.49 -9.06
N GLY A 15 10.75 24.88 -8.63
CA GLY A 15 11.14 23.50 -8.90
C GLY A 15 10.23 22.44 -8.30
N ASN A 16 8.98 22.40 -8.75
CA ASN A 16 8.09 21.29 -8.54
C ASN A 16 8.48 20.22 -9.56
N ASP A 17 9.09 19.13 -9.09
CA ASP A 17 9.32 17.94 -9.92
C ASP A 17 7.98 17.58 -10.59
N CYS A 18 7.99 17.42 -11.93
CA CYS A 18 6.77 17.13 -12.70
C CYS A 18 6.17 15.79 -12.28
N VAL A 19 5.30 15.84 -11.28
CA VAL A 19 4.61 14.69 -10.70
C VAL A 19 3.11 14.91 -10.81
N HIS A 20 2.47 14.02 -11.55
CA HIS A 20 1.03 13.91 -11.60
C HIS A 20 0.53 12.92 -10.53
N VAL A 21 -0.31 13.42 -9.63
CA VAL A 21 -0.91 12.64 -8.53
C VAL A 21 -2.38 12.37 -8.84
N LYS A 22 -2.77 11.10 -8.87
CA LYS A 22 -4.18 10.69 -8.97
C LYS A 22 -4.58 9.94 -7.70
N ARG A 23 -5.67 10.35 -7.06
CA ARG A 23 -6.24 9.66 -5.89
C ARG A 23 -7.64 9.16 -6.15
N THR A 24 -7.97 8.01 -5.57
CA THR A 24 -9.34 7.49 -5.47
C THR A 24 -9.54 6.86 -4.10
N SER A 25 -10.76 6.95 -3.56
CA SER A 25 -11.09 6.46 -2.23
C SER A 25 -12.32 5.56 -2.31
N LEU A 26 -12.22 4.37 -1.72
CA LEU A 26 -13.26 3.35 -1.76
C LEU A 26 -13.38 2.67 -0.39
N PRO A 27 -14.59 2.41 0.12
CA PRO A 27 -14.77 1.62 1.33
C PRO A 27 -14.45 0.15 1.06
N LEU A 28 -13.70 -0.49 1.96
CA LEU A 28 -13.52 -1.94 1.94
C LEU A 28 -14.61 -2.60 2.80
N GLU A 29 -15.60 -3.23 2.15
CA GLU A 29 -16.78 -3.79 2.83
C GLU A 29 -16.41 -4.76 3.96
N THR A 30 -15.50 -5.69 3.67
CA THR A 30 -14.96 -6.65 4.65
C THR A 30 -13.48 -6.39 4.84
N GLY A 31 -13.12 -5.96 6.05
CA GLY A 31 -11.75 -5.73 6.45
C GLY A 31 -11.02 -7.01 6.84
N GLY A 32 -9.88 -6.84 7.50
CA GLY A 32 -9.04 -7.93 8.00
C GLY A 32 -7.59 -7.50 8.10
N TYR A 33 -6.70 -8.48 8.23
CA TYR A 33 -5.27 -8.28 8.33
C TYR A 33 -4.62 -8.27 6.95
N VAL A 34 -3.89 -7.21 6.63
CA VAL A 34 -3.15 -7.15 5.36
C VAL A 34 -2.04 -8.19 5.40
N ILE A 35 -1.97 -9.02 4.36
CA ILE A 35 -0.93 -10.05 4.21
C ILE A 35 -0.04 -9.83 2.99
N TYR A 36 -0.54 -9.10 1.99
CA TYR A 36 0.21 -8.75 0.80
C TYR A 36 -0.35 -7.50 0.13
N GLY A 37 0.51 -6.70 -0.47
CA GLY A 37 0.12 -5.58 -1.31
C GLY A 37 1.13 -5.32 -2.43
N VAL A 38 0.64 -4.95 -3.61
CA VAL A 38 1.49 -4.53 -4.73
C VAL A 38 0.70 -3.63 -5.68
N ALA A 39 1.31 -2.55 -6.15
CA ALA A 39 0.70 -1.73 -7.19
C ALA A 39 1.05 -2.27 -8.58
N HIS A 40 0.24 -1.88 -9.55
CA HIS A 40 0.50 -2.12 -10.95
C HIS A 40 0.38 -0.78 -11.69
N GLN A 41 1.50 -0.35 -12.27
CA GLN A 41 1.64 0.90 -13.02
C GLN A 41 2.28 0.61 -14.38
N HIS A 42 2.00 1.49 -15.35
CA HIS A 42 2.65 1.51 -16.66
C HIS A 42 3.83 2.48 -16.67
N SER A 43 4.60 2.47 -17.75
CA SER A 43 5.75 3.35 -17.96
C SER A 43 5.40 4.82 -17.69
N GLY A 44 6.23 5.48 -16.87
CA GLY A 44 5.97 6.81 -16.32
C GLY A 44 5.55 6.78 -14.86
N GLY A 45 5.13 5.63 -14.33
CA GLY A 45 4.82 5.47 -12.91
C GLY A 45 6.05 5.73 -12.04
N ILE A 46 5.88 6.46 -10.95
CA ILE A 46 6.96 6.72 -9.97
C ILE A 46 6.68 6.07 -8.61
N GLY A 47 5.51 5.47 -8.45
CA GLY A 47 5.09 4.81 -7.23
C GLY A 47 3.60 4.95 -6.99
N SER A 48 3.10 4.09 -6.13
CA SER A 48 1.72 4.13 -5.66
C SER A 48 1.65 3.73 -4.20
N THR A 49 0.82 4.44 -3.44
CA THR A 49 0.64 4.20 -2.02
C THR A 49 -0.84 4.00 -1.70
N LEU A 50 -1.12 2.97 -0.93
CA LEU A 50 -2.43 2.73 -0.34
C LEU A 50 -2.46 3.23 1.09
N TYR A 51 -3.44 4.06 1.41
CA TYR A 51 -3.62 4.68 2.72
C TYR A 51 -4.89 4.16 3.41
N GLY A 52 -4.83 4.02 4.73
CA GLY A 52 -6.00 3.87 5.57
C GLY A 52 -6.73 5.21 5.76
N GLN A 53 -7.94 5.15 6.32
CA GLN A 53 -8.80 6.33 6.48
C GLN A 53 -8.20 7.39 7.42
N ASP A 54 -7.37 6.95 8.37
CA ASP A 54 -6.61 7.79 9.31
C ASP A 54 -5.32 8.37 8.69
N GLY A 55 -5.09 8.15 7.39
CA GLY A 55 -3.90 8.61 6.68
C GLY A 55 -2.67 7.74 6.88
N ARG A 56 -2.76 6.63 7.63
CA ARG A 56 -1.63 5.71 7.77
C ARG A 56 -1.29 5.05 6.44
N VAL A 57 -0.02 4.81 6.19
CA VAL A 57 0.44 4.03 5.03
C VAL A 57 0.15 2.55 5.29
N ILE A 58 -0.65 1.93 4.42
CA ILE A 58 -0.87 0.48 4.42
C ILE A 58 0.22 -0.20 3.61
N CYS A 59 0.50 0.29 2.41
CA CYS A 59 1.55 -0.23 1.55
C CYS A 59 1.98 0.81 0.52
N SER A 60 3.29 0.99 0.36
CA SER A 60 3.89 1.77 -0.74
C SER A 60 4.61 0.81 -1.70
N SER A 61 4.25 0.89 -2.97
CA SER A 61 4.78 0.05 -4.04
C SER A 61 5.50 0.93 -5.05
N ILE A 62 6.80 0.65 -5.24
CA ILE A 62 7.74 1.47 -6.01
C ILE A 62 8.18 0.68 -7.25
N PRO A 63 8.16 1.30 -8.44
CA PRO A 63 8.56 0.65 -9.68
C PRO A 63 10.06 0.41 -9.76
N SER A 64 10.42 -0.73 -10.36
CA SER A 64 11.75 -1.02 -10.87
C SER A 64 11.75 -0.87 -12.38
N TYR A 65 12.69 -0.10 -12.92
CA TYR A 65 12.80 0.14 -14.36
C TYR A 65 13.92 -0.69 -14.98
N GLY A 66 13.67 -1.19 -16.19
CA GLY A 66 14.65 -1.89 -17.00
C GLY A 66 15.79 -0.97 -17.45
N LYS A 67 16.92 -1.58 -17.84
CA LYS A 67 18.16 -0.87 -18.22
C LYS A 67 18.79 -1.36 -19.52
N GLY A 68 18.24 -2.39 -20.15
CA GLY A 68 18.74 -3.04 -21.35
C GLY A 68 17.72 -3.05 -22.49
N ASN A 69 17.91 -3.96 -23.44
CA ASN A 69 17.03 -4.16 -24.60
C ASN A 69 16.43 -5.58 -24.64
N GLU A 70 16.69 -6.39 -23.61
CA GLU A 70 16.20 -7.76 -23.51
C GLU A 70 14.80 -7.80 -22.92
N ALA A 71 14.03 -8.84 -23.29
CA ALA A 71 12.70 -9.07 -22.77
C ALA A 71 12.68 -9.11 -21.22
N GLY A 72 11.90 -8.21 -20.61
CA GLY A 72 11.81 -8.07 -19.14
C GLY A 72 12.92 -7.22 -18.50
N ASN A 73 13.74 -6.52 -19.29
CA ASN A 73 14.74 -5.56 -18.82
C ASN A 73 14.81 -4.31 -19.71
N GLU A 74 13.74 -3.98 -20.44
CA GLU A 74 13.73 -2.92 -21.44
C GLU A 74 13.85 -1.53 -20.80
N ALA A 75 14.79 -0.72 -21.30
CA ALA A 75 15.01 0.63 -20.82
C ALA A 75 13.74 1.49 -21.00
N GLY A 76 13.33 2.15 -19.92
CA GLY A 76 12.13 3.00 -19.90
C GLY A 76 10.81 2.27 -19.62
N TYR A 77 10.85 0.94 -19.41
CA TYR A 77 9.70 0.15 -18.97
C TYR A 77 9.80 -0.22 -17.50
N ILE A 78 8.64 -0.30 -16.85
CA ILE A 78 8.54 -0.90 -15.51
C ILE A 78 8.63 -2.41 -15.67
N VAL A 79 9.66 -3.01 -15.07
CA VAL A 79 9.94 -4.45 -15.12
C VAL A 79 9.60 -5.15 -13.80
N GLY A 80 9.19 -4.39 -12.79
CA GLY A 80 8.73 -4.91 -11.51
C GLY A 80 8.19 -3.82 -10.60
N MET A 81 7.47 -4.22 -9.57
CA MET A 81 6.94 -3.33 -8.53
C MET A 81 7.29 -3.91 -7.16
N SER A 82 7.69 -3.07 -6.22
CA SER A 82 7.97 -3.53 -4.86
C SER A 82 6.69 -4.01 -4.18
N THR A 83 6.80 -5.09 -3.44
CA THR A 83 5.68 -5.72 -2.73
C THR A 83 5.76 -5.45 -1.24
N CYS A 84 4.62 -5.27 -0.59
CA CYS A 84 4.52 -5.22 0.87
C CYS A 84 4.14 -6.59 1.42
N TYR A 85 4.93 -7.07 2.38
CA TYR A 85 4.61 -8.22 3.23
C TYR A 85 4.71 -7.75 4.68
N PRO A 86 3.64 -7.17 5.24
CA PRO A 86 3.66 -6.69 6.62
C PRO A 86 3.81 -7.85 7.60
N GLN A 87 4.31 -7.56 8.80
CA GLN A 87 4.29 -8.53 9.88
C GLN A 87 2.85 -8.96 10.15
N PRO A 88 2.55 -10.27 10.27
CA PRO A 88 1.19 -10.72 10.51
C PRO A 88 0.61 -10.06 11.76
N GLY A 89 -0.54 -9.41 11.62
CA GLY A 89 -1.22 -8.70 12.71
C GLY A 89 -0.85 -7.22 12.86
N SER A 90 0.19 -6.72 12.18
CA SER A 90 0.63 -5.33 12.35
C SER A 90 -0.26 -4.32 11.64
N ILE A 91 -0.93 -4.71 10.56
CA ILE A 91 -1.80 -3.85 9.77
C ILE A 91 -3.19 -4.50 9.69
N LYS A 92 -4.16 -3.91 10.41
CA LYS A 92 -5.57 -4.27 10.34
C LYS A 92 -6.35 -3.20 9.58
N ILE A 93 -7.24 -3.61 8.70
CA ILE A 93 -8.25 -2.78 8.06
C ILE A 93 -9.58 -3.15 8.70
N ILE A 94 -10.36 -2.16 9.14
CA ILE A 94 -11.68 -2.42 9.74
C ILE A 94 -12.76 -2.51 8.66
N ASN A 95 -13.89 -3.16 8.98
CA ASN A 95 -15.02 -3.25 8.06
C ASN A 95 -15.54 -1.85 7.72
N GLY A 96 -15.72 -1.57 6.44
CA GLY A 96 -16.15 -0.28 5.93
C GLY A 96 -15.09 0.82 5.97
N GLU A 97 -13.83 0.52 6.32
CA GLU A 97 -12.76 1.51 6.30
C GLU A 97 -12.55 2.06 4.88
N ILE A 98 -12.47 3.39 4.76
CA ILE A 98 -12.20 4.03 3.48
C ILE A 98 -10.71 3.95 3.18
N LEU A 99 -10.35 3.20 2.15
CA LEU A 99 -8.98 3.13 1.66
C LEU A 99 -8.77 4.15 0.55
N THR A 100 -7.64 4.85 0.58
CA THR A 100 -7.28 5.81 -0.47
C THR A 100 -6.08 5.29 -1.24
N LEU A 101 -6.28 5.04 -2.54
CA LEU A 101 -5.21 4.71 -3.47
C LEU A 101 -4.68 6.00 -4.10
N GLU A 102 -3.39 6.25 -3.90
CA GLU A 102 -2.63 7.27 -4.61
C GLU A 102 -1.74 6.64 -5.66
N SER A 103 -1.81 7.15 -6.88
CA SER A 103 -0.95 6.75 -8.00
C SER A 103 -0.19 7.98 -8.50
N ASN A 104 1.13 7.88 -8.47
CA ASN A 104 2.03 8.95 -8.87
C ASN A 104 2.70 8.60 -10.20
N TYR A 105 2.71 9.55 -11.13
CA TYR A 105 3.37 9.46 -12.43
C TYR A 105 4.28 10.65 -12.64
N ASN A 106 5.43 10.44 -13.28
CA ASN A 106 6.20 11.51 -13.87
C ASN A 106 5.42 12.01 -15.08
N ASN A 107 5.20 13.33 -15.14
CA ASN A 107 4.51 13.95 -16.26
C ASN A 107 5.34 15.02 -16.97
N THR A 108 6.67 14.89 -16.99
CA THR A 108 7.55 15.70 -17.86
C THR A 108 7.17 15.54 -19.34
N LYS A 109 6.61 14.40 -19.71
CA LYS A 109 5.93 14.15 -20.99
C LYS A 109 4.53 13.60 -20.73
N GLU A 110 3.68 13.69 -21.74
CA GLU A 110 2.37 13.05 -21.70
C GLU A 110 2.53 11.51 -21.66
N HIS A 111 1.65 10.85 -20.92
CA HIS A 111 1.52 9.40 -20.90
C HIS A 111 0.09 8.99 -21.20
N THR A 112 -0.07 8.14 -22.20
CA THR A 112 -1.36 7.59 -22.55
C THR A 112 -1.56 6.19 -22.01
N GLY A 113 -2.79 5.90 -21.62
CA GLY A 113 -3.18 4.57 -21.16
C GLY A 113 -2.44 4.10 -19.92
N VAL A 114 -2.21 4.98 -18.95
CA VAL A 114 -1.54 4.60 -17.70
C VAL A 114 -2.50 3.87 -16.75
N MET A 115 -1.97 3.06 -15.84
CA MET A 115 -2.78 2.37 -14.82
C MET A 115 -2.48 2.83 -13.39
N GLY A 116 -3.54 2.99 -12.60
CA GLY A 116 -3.48 3.16 -11.16
C GLY A 116 -4.20 2.00 -10.49
N LEU A 117 -3.59 0.82 -10.51
CA LEU A 117 -4.16 -0.41 -9.98
C LEU A 117 -3.38 -0.87 -8.75
N PHE A 118 -4.06 -1.43 -7.77
CA PHE A 118 -3.46 -1.95 -6.55
C PHE A 118 -4.07 -3.30 -6.19
N TYR A 119 -3.23 -4.32 -6.04
CA TYR A 119 -3.61 -5.62 -5.54
C TYR A 119 -3.36 -5.66 -4.04
N LEU A 120 -4.39 -5.98 -3.28
CA LEU A 120 -4.35 -6.11 -1.82
C LEU A 120 -4.93 -7.47 -1.45
N LEU A 121 -4.17 -8.26 -0.68
CA LEU A 121 -4.68 -9.49 -0.08
C LEU A 121 -4.83 -9.28 1.43
N VAL A 122 -5.99 -9.67 1.93
CA VAL A 122 -6.42 -9.50 3.30
C VAL A 122 -6.89 -10.84 3.84
N ALA A 123 -6.49 -11.18 5.06
CA ALA A 123 -6.97 -12.33 5.81
C ALA A 123 -7.93 -11.86 6.90
N GLU A 124 -9.16 -12.38 6.93
CA GLU A 124 -10.15 -12.04 7.95
C GLU A 124 -9.65 -12.42 9.36
N GLU A 125 -9.05 -13.61 9.48
CA GLU A 125 -8.48 -14.12 10.72
C GLU A 125 -7.00 -14.47 10.54
N LEU A 126 -6.22 -14.34 11.62
CA LEU A 126 -4.83 -14.79 11.68
C LEU A 126 -4.73 -16.11 12.43
N PRO A 127 -3.76 -16.97 12.09
CA PRO A 127 -3.50 -18.19 12.84
C PRO A 127 -3.26 -17.88 14.34
N TYR A 128 -3.82 -18.72 15.22
CA TYR A 128 -3.79 -18.56 16.68
C TYR A 128 -2.39 -18.30 17.27
N GLN A 129 -1.34 -18.75 16.61
CA GLN A 129 0.05 -18.60 17.06
C GLN A 129 0.54 -17.14 17.10
N TYR A 130 -0.04 -16.23 16.32
CA TYR A 130 0.36 -14.81 16.31
C TYR A 130 -0.13 -14.01 17.52
N PHE A 131 -1.18 -14.50 18.22
CA PHE A 131 -1.68 -13.85 19.45
C PHE A 131 -0.79 -14.10 20.68
N ARG A 132 0.12 -15.09 20.64
CA ARG A 132 1.02 -15.40 21.77
C ARG A 132 2.17 -14.40 21.96
N HIS A 133 2.57 -13.68 20.92
CA HIS A 133 3.68 -12.73 21.00
C HIS A 133 3.26 -11.33 21.45
N SER A 134 1.97 -10.99 21.44
CA SER A 134 1.48 -9.66 21.84
C SER A 134 1.13 -9.54 23.33
N THR A 135 1.03 -10.64 24.08
CA THR A 135 0.50 -10.64 25.46
C THR A 135 1.55 -10.90 26.54
N ARG A 136 2.84 -10.69 26.27
CA ARG A 136 3.89 -10.76 27.31
C ARG A 136 4.13 -9.47 28.09
N SER A 137 3.12 -8.59 28.19
CA SER A 137 3.05 -7.56 29.23
C SER A 137 1.98 -7.97 30.24
N SER A 138 2.31 -8.92 31.10
CA SER A 138 1.47 -9.32 32.24
C SER A 138 1.73 -8.36 33.40
N PHE A 139 0.93 -7.30 33.48
CA PHE A 139 0.74 -6.53 34.70
C PHE A 139 -0.68 -6.81 35.25
N LEU A 140 -0.73 -7.15 36.54
CA LEU A 140 -1.89 -7.29 37.45
C LEU A 140 -2.63 -8.64 37.37
N MET A 141 -2.40 -9.55 38.33
CA MET A 141 -2.89 -9.62 39.74
C MET A 141 -3.99 -10.69 39.82
N ASP A 142 -3.61 -11.92 40.17
CA ASP A 142 -4.54 -12.96 40.54
C ASP A 142 -4.63 -13.02 42.08
N VAL A 143 -5.42 -12.11 42.65
CA VAL A 143 -5.87 -12.16 44.04
C VAL A 143 -7.30 -12.68 43.99
N ASN A 144 -7.48 -14.00 43.96
CA ASN A 144 -8.79 -14.63 44.18
C ASN A 144 -8.64 -16.14 44.50
N ASN A 145 -7.80 -16.50 45.48
CA ASN A 145 -7.81 -17.86 46.04
C ASN A 145 -7.34 -17.91 47.51
N ILE A 146 -7.77 -16.95 48.33
CA ILE A 146 -7.68 -17.06 49.79
C ILE A 146 -9.05 -16.72 50.36
N LEU A 147 -9.90 -17.74 50.45
CA LEU A 147 -10.96 -17.94 51.44
C LEU A 147 -11.93 -18.96 50.84
N LEU A 148 -11.76 -20.20 51.27
CA LEU A 148 -12.79 -21.19 51.56
C LEU A 148 -12.08 -22.55 51.55
N ASP A 149 -11.65 -22.98 52.73
CA ASP A 149 -11.94 -24.32 53.22
C ASP A 149 -11.75 -24.30 54.75
N ASN A 150 -12.86 -24.58 55.43
CA ASN A 150 -12.94 -24.94 56.85
C ASN A 150 -12.26 -26.29 57.08
#